data_AF-A0A953YNJ5-F1
#
_entry.id   AF-A0A953YNJ5-F1
#
_cell.length_a   1.000
_cell.length_b   1.000
_cell.length_c   1.000
_cell.angle_alpha   90.00
_cell.angle_beta   90.00
_cell.angle_gamma   90.00
#
_symmetry.space_group_name_H-M   'P 1'
#
loop_
_entity.id
_entity.type
_entity.pdbx_description
1 polymer ?
#
loop_
_entity_poly.entity_id
_entity_poly.type
_entity_poly.pdbx_seq_one_letter_code
_entity_poly.pdbx_strand_id
1 'polypeptide(L)'
;QARLVVDIIAMPEVASLAGSVQDAVLSPVYLTTALLSAHMIIFWLSQDSNVTPPVCLTAFAAAAIARTKPMVTGLTAWKVAKTLYIVPLLFAYTPLLSGDITEVVPIFLFGTLGIYAVIGAIEGHLEAPLNWPLRGVLAAVGVALLWPGDHIINIVGAVLVIGILVWTVRRGRLAAAPGEG
;
A
#
# COMPACT_ATOMS: atom_id res chain seq x y z
N GLN A 1 9.46 -44.96 31.62
CA GLN A 1 9.14 -44.74 30.19
C GLN A 1 8.89 -43.26 29.84
N ALA A 2 8.40 -42.39 30.75
CA ALA A 2 8.28 -40.95 30.49
C ALA A 2 9.61 -40.17 30.38
N ARG A 3 10.68 -40.58 31.10
CA ARG A 3 12.02 -39.96 30.97
C ARG A 3 12.67 -40.18 29.60
N LEU A 4 12.38 -41.31 28.95
CA LEU A 4 12.98 -41.68 27.66
C LEU A 4 12.49 -40.79 26.51
N VAL A 5 11.24 -40.31 26.57
CA VAL A 5 10.68 -39.37 25.58
C VAL A 5 11.19 -37.94 25.81
N VAL A 6 11.39 -37.54 27.07
CA VAL A 6 11.99 -36.24 27.43
C VAL A 6 13.47 -36.21 27.05
N ASP A 7 14.20 -37.31 27.27
CA ASP A 7 15.63 -37.40 26.90
C ASP A 7 15.83 -37.41 25.37
N ILE A 8 14.92 -38.01 24.59
CA ILE A 8 14.94 -37.97 23.10
C ILE A 8 14.73 -36.54 22.56
N ILE A 9 13.83 -35.75 23.17
CA ILE A 9 13.61 -34.34 22.78
C ILE A 9 14.76 -33.44 23.26
N ALA A 10 15.40 -33.79 24.37
CA ALA A 10 16.56 -33.08 24.92
C ALA A 10 17.91 -33.48 24.27
N MET A 11 17.91 -34.39 23.29
CA MET A 11 19.13 -34.75 22.56
C MET A 11 19.61 -33.55 21.74
N PRO A 12 20.85 -33.04 21.98
CA PRO A 12 21.40 -31.94 21.22
C PRO A 12 21.50 -32.27 19.71
N GLU A 13 21.58 -33.55 19.34
CA GLU A 13 21.52 -34.00 17.95
C GLU A 13 20.16 -33.72 17.28
N VAL A 14 19.04 -33.96 17.96
CA VAL A 14 17.69 -33.74 17.41
C VAL A 14 17.34 -32.25 17.37
N ALA A 15 17.81 -31.48 18.37
CA ALA A 15 17.76 -30.02 18.36
C ALA A 15 18.68 -29.41 17.28
N SER A 16 19.86 -30.01 17.04
CA SER A 16 20.77 -29.60 15.97
C SER A 16 20.27 -30.03 14.58
N LEU A 17 19.51 -31.11 14.47
CA LEU A 17 18.81 -31.51 13.25
C LEU A 17 17.63 -30.58 12.98
N ALA A 18 16.86 -30.19 14.00
CA ALA A 18 15.85 -29.16 13.85
C ALA A 18 16.46 -27.80 13.47
N GLY A 19 17.58 -27.41 14.08
CA GLY A 19 18.33 -26.18 13.77
C GLY A 19 18.97 -26.21 12.38
N SER A 20 19.63 -27.31 12.00
CA SER A 20 20.21 -27.48 10.66
C SER A 20 19.16 -27.65 9.58
N VAL A 21 17.99 -28.22 9.88
CA VAL A 21 16.83 -28.20 8.99
C VAL A 21 16.22 -26.80 8.92
N GLN A 22 16.16 -26.04 10.02
CA GLN A 22 15.75 -24.63 9.99
C GLN A 22 16.69 -23.75 9.15
N ASP A 23 18.00 -23.90 9.34
CA ASP A 23 19.05 -23.17 8.63
C ASP A 23 19.15 -23.61 7.16
N ALA A 24 18.85 -24.90 6.86
CA ALA A 24 18.77 -25.41 5.49
C ALA A 24 17.45 -25.04 4.79
N VAL A 25 16.35 -24.81 5.54
CA VAL A 25 15.02 -24.49 5.00
C VAL A 25 14.82 -22.97 4.84
N LEU A 26 15.42 -22.14 5.70
CA LEU A 26 15.36 -20.68 5.62
C LEU A 26 16.77 -20.11 5.62
N SER A 27 17.27 -19.71 4.44
CA SER A 27 18.55 -19.00 4.36
C SER A 27 18.55 -17.79 5.32
N PRO A 28 19.69 -17.45 5.96
CA PRO A 28 19.78 -16.28 6.85
C PRO A 28 19.29 -14.98 6.21
N VAL A 29 19.43 -14.86 4.89
CA VAL A 29 18.93 -13.73 4.08
C VAL A 29 17.40 -13.66 4.09
N TYR A 30 16.71 -14.79 3.98
CA TYR A 30 15.24 -14.85 4.04
C TYR A 30 14.72 -14.45 5.43
N LEU A 31 15.34 -14.95 6.50
CA LEU A 31 14.97 -14.57 7.88
C LEU A 31 15.17 -13.08 8.12
N THR A 32 16.30 -12.53 7.66
CA THR A 32 16.60 -11.09 7.79
C THR A 32 15.58 -10.25 7.03
N THR A 33 15.21 -10.65 5.81
CA THR A 33 14.22 -9.96 4.98
C THR A 33 12.81 -10.02 5.58
N ALA A 34 12.40 -11.19 6.08
CA ALA A 34 11.12 -11.35 6.76
C ALA A 34 11.04 -10.49 8.03
N LEU A 35 12.12 -10.45 8.80
CA LEU A 35 12.22 -9.61 10.00
C LEU A 35 12.14 -8.12 9.64
N LEU A 36 12.87 -7.67 8.61
CA LEU A 36 12.80 -6.30 8.10
C LEU A 36 11.38 -5.93 7.68
N SER A 37 10.71 -6.81 6.93
CA SER A 37 9.34 -6.60 6.46
C SER A 37 8.36 -6.48 7.62
N ALA A 38 8.47 -7.36 8.63
CA ALA A 38 7.64 -7.30 9.84
C ALA A 38 7.83 -5.98 10.61
N HIS A 39 9.07 -5.54 10.79
CA HIS A 39 9.37 -4.26 11.45
C HIS A 39 8.78 -3.08 10.67
N MET A 40 8.96 -3.07 9.34
CA MET A 40 8.42 -2.01 8.48
C MET A 40 6.89 -1.97 8.47
N ILE A 41 6.23 -3.13 8.50
CA ILE A 41 4.76 -3.21 8.60
C ILE A 41 4.28 -2.61 9.92
N ILE A 42 4.87 -3.01 11.06
CA ILE A 42 4.50 -2.48 12.38
C ILE A 42 4.78 -0.97 12.46
N PHE A 43 5.95 -0.55 11.98
CA PHE A 43 6.32 0.86 11.91
C PHE A 43 5.32 1.68 11.07
N TRP A 44 4.95 1.18 9.89
CA TRP A 44 4.00 1.84 9.00
C TRP A 44 2.61 1.95 9.62
N LEU A 45 2.08 0.86 10.18
CA LEU A 45 0.77 0.85 10.84
C LEU A 45 0.75 1.73 12.10
N SER A 46 1.88 1.86 12.80
CA SER A 46 2.04 2.82 13.89
C SER A 46 1.88 4.26 13.38
N GLN A 47 2.46 4.63 12.23
CA GLN A 47 2.26 5.97 11.65
C GLN A 47 0.83 6.18 11.14
N ASP A 48 0.23 5.18 10.50
CA ASP A 48 -1.16 5.24 10.03
C ASP A 48 -2.16 5.43 11.19
N SER A 49 -1.87 4.85 12.37
CA SER A 49 -2.71 5.02 13.56
C SER A 49 -2.91 6.49 13.96
N ASN A 50 -1.91 7.35 13.67
CA ASN A 50 -1.98 8.79 13.91
C ASN A 50 -2.94 9.52 12.97
N VAL A 51 -3.51 8.85 11.94
CA VAL A 51 -4.49 9.44 11.02
C VAL A 51 -5.93 9.12 11.45
N THR A 52 -6.13 8.27 12.46
CA THR A 52 -7.47 7.86 12.92
C THR A 52 -8.05 8.88 13.92
N PRO A 53 -9.26 9.43 13.67
CA PRO A 53 -9.96 10.25 14.65
C PRO A 53 -10.32 9.41 15.90
N PRO A 54 -10.18 9.94 17.13
CA PRO A 54 -9.95 11.34 17.49
C PRO A 54 -8.47 11.76 17.66
N VAL A 55 -7.49 10.93 17.29
CA VAL A 55 -6.06 11.13 17.62
C VAL A 55 -5.29 11.87 16.50
N CYS A 56 -5.95 12.19 15.38
CA CYS A 56 -5.33 12.82 14.21
C CYS A 56 -5.00 14.32 14.38
N LEU A 57 -3.93 14.59 15.15
CA LEU A 57 -3.48 15.95 15.51
C LEU A 57 -3.19 16.84 14.29
N THR A 58 -2.58 16.30 13.24
CA THR A 58 -2.25 17.05 12.02
C THR A 58 -3.51 17.53 11.29
N ALA A 59 -4.50 16.64 11.13
CA ALA A 59 -5.78 16.99 10.52
C ALA A 59 -6.56 17.98 11.39
N PHE A 60 -6.47 17.89 12.71
CA PHE A 60 -7.12 18.84 13.62
C PHE A 60 -6.45 20.22 13.62
N ALA A 61 -5.12 20.27 13.52
CA ALA A 61 -4.38 21.52 13.33
C ALA A 61 -4.75 22.18 11.98
N ALA A 62 -4.80 21.39 10.90
CA ALA A 62 -5.28 21.87 9.60
C ALA A 62 -6.73 22.37 9.65
N ALA A 63 -7.60 21.68 10.40
CA ALA A 63 -8.99 22.11 10.59
C ALA A 63 -9.10 23.46 11.30
N ALA A 64 -8.24 23.74 12.29
CA ALA A 64 -8.18 25.02 12.98
C ALA A 64 -7.79 26.17 12.04
N ILE A 65 -6.80 25.94 11.15
CA ILE A 65 -6.38 26.91 10.14
C ILE A 65 -7.50 27.14 9.10
N ALA A 66 -8.10 26.05 8.62
CA ALA A 66 -9.19 26.09 7.62
C ALA A 66 -10.56 26.51 8.20
N ARG A 67 -10.66 26.75 9.52
CA ARG A 67 -11.91 27.04 10.25
C ARG A 67 -13.03 26.03 10.00
N THR A 68 -12.67 24.74 9.95
CA THR A 68 -13.61 23.62 9.79
C THR A 68 -13.77 22.84 11.10
N LYS A 69 -14.83 22.02 11.20
CA LYS A 69 -15.05 21.17 12.38
C LYS A 69 -13.97 20.08 12.43
N PRO A 70 -13.13 19.99 13.48
CA PRO A 70 -12.00 19.06 13.53
C PRO A 70 -12.36 17.61 13.23
N MET A 71 -13.45 17.11 13.82
CA MET A 71 -13.91 15.73 13.61
C MET A 71 -14.27 15.44 12.14
N VAL A 72 -14.91 16.38 11.44
CA VAL A 72 -15.32 16.20 10.03
C VAL A 72 -14.08 16.17 9.12
N THR A 73 -13.12 17.05 9.38
CA THR A 73 -11.85 17.09 8.66
C THR A 73 -11.03 15.83 8.91
N GLY A 74 -10.98 15.36 10.17
CA GLY A 74 -10.33 14.10 10.53
C GLY A 74 -10.97 12.89 9.84
N LEU A 75 -12.30 12.78 9.83
CA LEU A 75 -12.99 11.69 9.13
C LEU A 75 -12.74 11.72 7.60
N THR A 76 -12.70 12.91 7.01
CA THR A 76 -12.38 13.07 5.58
C THR A 76 -10.95 12.63 5.28
N ALA A 77 -9.97 13.07 6.08
CA ALA A 77 -8.58 12.67 5.95
C ALA A 77 -8.41 11.14 6.11
N TRP A 78 -9.06 10.56 7.12
CA TRP A 78 -9.02 9.12 7.39
C TRP A 78 -9.62 8.28 6.27
N LYS A 79 -10.69 8.76 5.62
CA LYS A 79 -11.33 8.10 4.48
C LYS A 79 -10.34 7.90 3.32
N VAL A 80 -9.57 8.95 2.97
CA VAL A 80 -8.49 8.88 1.97
C VAL A 80 -7.34 7.99 2.48
N ALA A 81 -7.02 8.09 3.77
CA ALA A 81 -5.90 7.38 4.37
C ALA A 81 -6.04 5.85 4.31
N LYS A 82 -7.25 5.30 4.15
CA LYS A 82 -7.47 3.84 4.04
C LYS A 82 -6.66 3.16 2.94
N THR A 83 -6.31 3.87 1.88
CA THR A 83 -5.46 3.32 0.81
C THR A 83 -4.03 3.05 1.29
N LEU A 84 -3.56 3.67 2.39
CA LEU A 84 -2.21 3.42 2.95
C LEU A 84 -2.04 1.99 3.47
N TYR A 85 -3.11 1.24 3.74
CA TYR A 85 -3.00 -0.18 4.14
C TYR A 85 -2.48 -1.10 3.04
N ILE A 86 -2.40 -0.60 1.81
CA ILE A 86 -1.82 -1.33 0.68
C ILE A 86 -0.30 -1.45 0.84
N VAL A 87 0.37 -0.43 1.40
CA VAL A 87 1.84 -0.40 1.49
C VAL A 87 2.39 -1.53 2.37
N PRO A 88 1.82 -1.86 3.54
CA PRO A 88 2.19 -3.06 4.30
C PRO A 88 2.10 -4.36 3.50
N LEU A 89 1.10 -4.50 2.61
CA LEU A 89 0.99 -5.66 1.73
C LEU A 89 2.13 -5.69 0.71
N LEU A 90 2.53 -4.53 0.18
CA LEU A 90 3.70 -4.44 -0.71
C LEU A 90 4.98 -4.85 0.01
N PHE A 91 5.16 -4.44 1.28
CA PHE A 91 6.31 -4.91 2.08
C PHE A 91 6.30 -6.43 2.30
N ALA A 92 5.13 -7.04 2.47
CA ALA A 92 5.01 -8.47 2.74
C ALA A 92 5.15 -9.36 1.49
N TYR A 93 4.61 -8.91 0.34
CA TYR A 93 4.41 -9.77 -0.84
C TYR A 93 5.27 -9.38 -2.05
N THR A 94 6.08 -8.34 -1.93
CA THR A 94 6.94 -7.89 -3.03
C THR A 94 8.37 -7.64 -2.54
N PRO A 95 9.39 -7.73 -3.41
CA PRO A 95 10.77 -7.43 -3.03
C PRO A 95 11.05 -5.92 -2.88
N LEU A 96 10.06 -5.11 -2.46
CA LEU A 96 10.19 -3.65 -2.34
C LEU A 96 11.29 -3.21 -1.35
N LEU A 97 11.55 -3.99 -0.31
CA LEU A 97 12.52 -3.67 0.74
C LEU A 97 13.90 -4.32 0.56
N SER A 98 13.98 -5.41 -0.21
CA SER A 98 15.17 -6.27 -0.29
C SER A 98 15.58 -6.64 -1.72
N GLY A 99 14.79 -6.25 -2.71
CA GLY A 99 15.07 -6.48 -4.12
C GLY A 99 16.09 -5.50 -4.69
N ASP A 100 16.55 -5.81 -5.90
CA ASP A 100 17.43 -4.91 -6.63
C ASP A 100 16.65 -3.70 -7.17
N ILE A 101 17.35 -2.65 -7.58
CA ILE A 101 16.78 -1.42 -8.14
C ILE A 101 15.83 -1.72 -9.32
N THR A 102 16.11 -2.77 -10.10
CA THR A 102 15.28 -3.17 -11.24
C THR A 102 13.95 -3.77 -10.82
N GLU A 103 13.83 -4.28 -9.60
CA GLU A 103 12.59 -4.81 -9.02
C GLU A 103 11.87 -3.72 -8.23
N VAL A 104 12.60 -2.99 -7.39
CA VAL A 104 12.09 -1.95 -6.49
C VAL A 104 11.48 -0.79 -7.26
N VAL A 105 12.15 -0.29 -8.32
CA VAL A 105 11.68 0.89 -9.07
C VAL A 105 10.33 0.64 -9.74
N PRO A 106 10.11 -0.46 -10.49
CA PRO A 106 8.80 -0.76 -11.04
C PRO A 106 7.71 -0.91 -9.97
N ILE A 107 7.98 -1.62 -8.87
CA ILE A 107 7.00 -1.80 -7.78
C ILE A 107 6.61 -0.45 -7.19
N PHE A 108 7.58 0.43 -6.96
CA PHE A 108 7.33 1.78 -6.45
C PHE A 108 6.51 2.63 -7.43
N LEU A 109 6.85 2.63 -8.72
CA LEU A 109 6.15 3.41 -9.74
C LEU A 109 4.71 2.93 -9.96
N PHE A 110 4.52 1.63 -10.16
CA PHE A 110 3.19 1.05 -10.34
C PHE A 110 2.37 1.13 -9.06
N GLY A 111 2.99 0.91 -7.90
CA GLY A 111 2.34 1.06 -6.61
C GLY A 111 1.85 2.48 -6.36
N THR A 112 2.65 3.48 -6.69
CA THR A 112 2.25 4.90 -6.56
C THR A 112 1.05 5.22 -7.46
N LEU A 113 1.09 4.78 -8.73
CA LEU A 113 -0.04 4.95 -9.66
C LEU A 113 -1.28 4.19 -9.22
N GLY A 114 -1.12 2.97 -8.70
CA GLY A 114 -2.21 2.15 -8.19
C GLY A 114 -2.90 2.78 -6.99
N ILE A 115 -2.12 3.24 -6.00
CA ILE A 115 -2.61 3.98 -4.83
C ILE A 115 -3.34 5.25 -5.28
N TYR A 116 -2.77 6.03 -6.20
CA TYR A 116 -3.42 7.22 -6.74
C TYR A 116 -4.78 6.91 -7.40
N ALA A 117 -4.86 5.86 -8.22
CA ALA A 117 -6.09 5.44 -8.86
C ALA A 117 -7.16 4.99 -7.85
N VAL A 118 -6.78 4.23 -6.82
CA VAL A 118 -7.69 3.79 -5.75
C VAL A 118 -8.21 4.97 -4.93
N ILE A 119 -7.34 5.93 -4.58
CA ILE A 119 -7.75 7.16 -3.88
C ILE A 119 -8.76 7.94 -4.74
N GLY A 120 -8.48 8.14 -6.02
CA GLY A 120 -9.40 8.81 -6.95
C GLY A 120 -10.75 8.11 -7.07
N ALA A 121 -10.76 6.77 -7.05
CA ALA A 121 -11.99 5.99 -7.04
C ALA A 121 -12.79 6.16 -5.73
N ILE A 122 -12.11 6.22 -4.57
CA ILE A 122 -12.75 6.44 -3.27
C ILE A 122 -13.31 7.87 -3.14
N GLU A 123 -12.58 8.88 -3.59
CA GLU A 123 -13.06 10.27 -3.57
C GLU A 123 -14.14 10.52 -4.64
N GLY A 124 -14.10 9.79 -5.75
CA GLY A 124 -14.97 10.07 -6.90
C GLY A 124 -14.58 11.34 -7.66
N HIS A 125 -13.36 11.81 -7.43
CA HIS A 125 -12.80 13.00 -8.05
C HIS A 125 -11.30 12.77 -8.29
N LEU A 126 -10.85 13.14 -9.50
CA LEU A 126 -9.42 13.30 -9.80
C LEU A 126 -9.19 14.79 -10.10
N GLU A 127 -8.92 15.14 -11.36
CA GLU A 127 -8.85 16.52 -11.86
C GLU A 127 -10.21 17.02 -12.38
N ALA A 128 -11.19 16.13 -12.39
CA ALA A 128 -12.58 16.36 -12.76
C ALA A 128 -13.47 15.34 -12.00
N PRO A 129 -14.77 15.62 -11.81
CA PRO A 129 -15.68 14.67 -11.18
C PRO A 129 -15.81 13.37 -12.00
N LEU A 130 -15.82 12.23 -11.32
CA LEU A 130 -15.87 10.91 -11.93
C LEU A 130 -17.26 10.29 -11.83
N ASN A 131 -17.70 9.66 -12.93
CA ASN A 131 -18.92 8.85 -12.94
C ASN A 131 -18.69 7.52 -12.20
N TRP A 132 -19.76 6.95 -11.61
CA TRP A 132 -19.70 5.65 -10.92
C TRP A 132 -19.03 4.51 -11.72
N PRO A 133 -19.28 4.34 -13.04
CA PRO A 133 -18.59 3.30 -13.81
C PRO A 133 -17.07 3.54 -13.88
N LEU A 134 -16.65 4.79 -14.06
CA LEU A 134 -15.23 5.15 -14.15
C LEU A 134 -14.52 4.96 -12.81
N ARG A 135 -15.22 5.19 -11.69
CA ARG A 135 -14.71 4.86 -10.35
C ARG A 135 -14.49 3.36 -10.19
N GLY A 136 -15.42 2.54 -10.67
CA GLY A 136 -15.28 1.07 -10.68
C GLY A 136 -14.07 0.61 -11.51
N VAL A 137 -13.90 1.18 -12.71
CA VAL A 137 -12.73 0.89 -13.56
C VAL A 137 -11.43 1.33 -12.88
N LEU A 138 -11.36 2.54 -12.32
CA LEU A 138 -10.18 3.02 -11.61
C LEU A 138 -9.84 2.17 -10.39
N ALA A 139 -10.84 1.71 -9.63
CA ALA A 139 -10.61 0.81 -8.51
C ALA A 139 -10.05 -0.55 -8.98
N ALA A 140 -10.65 -1.15 -10.01
CA ALA A 140 -10.20 -2.44 -10.54
C ALA A 140 -8.77 -2.35 -11.09
N VAL A 141 -8.47 -1.29 -11.84
CA VAL A 141 -7.16 -1.10 -12.46
C VAL A 141 -6.11 -0.70 -11.43
N GLY A 142 -6.49 0.11 -10.44
CA GLY A 142 -5.63 0.46 -9.32
C GLY A 142 -5.23 -0.76 -8.50
N VAL A 143 -6.15 -1.69 -8.25
CA VAL A 143 -5.86 -2.98 -7.61
C VAL A 143 -5.01 -3.88 -8.52
N ALA A 144 -5.29 -3.92 -9.82
CA ALA A 144 -4.49 -4.71 -10.77
C ALA A 144 -3.03 -4.24 -10.84
N LEU A 145 -2.79 -2.93 -10.79
CA LEU A 145 -1.44 -2.33 -10.73
C LEU A 145 -0.64 -2.71 -9.48
N LEU A 146 -1.34 -3.12 -8.42
CA LEU A 146 -0.73 -3.54 -7.15
C LEU A 146 -0.49 -5.05 -7.10
N TRP A 147 -0.91 -5.78 -8.13
CA TRP A 147 -0.74 -7.23 -8.19
C TRP A 147 0.73 -7.59 -8.47
N PRO A 148 1.39 -8.39 -7.61
CA PRO A 148 2.75 -8.82 -7.86
C PRO A 148 2.80 -9.83 -9.02
N GLY A 149 3.73 -9.62 -9.96
CA GLY A 149 4.23 -10.70 -10.83
C GLY A 149 3.94 -10.61 -12.33
N ASP A 150 3.03 -9.74 -12.79
CA ASP A 150 2.78 -9.58 -14.23
C ASP A 150 3.05 -8.15 -14.70
N HIS A 151 4.24 -7.95 -15.29
CA HIS A 151 4.64 -6.66 -15.83
C HIS A 151 3.72 -6.18 -16.97
N ILE A 152 3.07 -7.07 -17.71
CA ILE A 152 2.17 -6.70 -18.80
C ILE A 152 0.90 -6.08 -18.21
N ILE A 153 0.32 -6.71 -17.19
CA ILE A 153 -0.85 -6.16 -16.47
C ILE A 153 -0.51 -4.79 -15.88
N ASN A 154 0.68 -4.65 -15.29
CA ASN A 154 1.11 -3.39 -14.71
C ASN A 154 1.32 -2.28 -15.75
N ILE A 155 1.90 -2.61 -16.90
CA ILE A 155 2.07 -1.63 -18.00
C ILE A 155 0.71 -1.23 -18.59
N VAL A 156 -0.16 -2.19 -18.87
CA VAL A 156 -1.51 -1.92 -19.41
C VAL A 156 -2.32 -1.09 -18.42
N GLY A 157 -2.27 -1.44 -17.14
CA GLY A 157 -2.92 -0.70 -16.06
C GLY A 157 -2.39 0.73 -15.95
N ALA A 158 -1.07 0.92 -16.03
CA ALA A 158 -0.45 2.24 -15.96
C ALA A 158 -0.87 3.11 -17.14
N VAL A 159 -0.87 2.57 -18.36
CA VAL A 159 -1.34 3.26 -19.57
C VAL A 159 -2.81 3.67 -19.42
N LEU A 160 -3.66 2.80 -18.87
CA LEU A 160 -5.07 3.10 -18.67
C LEU A 160 -5.27 4.21 -17.63
N VAL A 161 -4.61 4.14 -16.48
CA VAL A 161 -4.68 5.17 -15.43
C VAL A 161 -4.19 6.51 -15.96
N ILE A 162 -3.05 6.54 -16.65
CA ILE A 162 -2.51 7.75 -17.26
C ILE A 162 -3.46 8.29 -18.33
N GLY A 163 -4.05 7.42 -19.16
CA GLY A 163 -5.04 7.81 -20.16
C GLY A 163 -6.28 8.45 -19.55
N ILE A 164 -6.81 7.85 -18.47
CA ILE A 164 -7.94 8.41 -17.71
C ILE A 164 -7.54 9.74 -17.08
N LEU A 165 -6.36 9.85 -16.48
CA LEU A 165 -5.85 11.08 -15.89
C LEU A 165 -5.72 12.21 -16.92
N VAL A 166 -5.12 11.94 -18.08
CA VAL A 166 -4.99 12.93 -19.15
C VAL A 166 -6.38 13.37 -19.64
N TRP A 167 -7.33 12.44 -19.74
CA TRP A 167 -8.70 12.76 -20.11
C TRP A 167 -9.43 13.60 -19.06
N THR A 168 -9.26 13.31 -17.76
CA THR A 168 -9.86 14.10 -16.67
C THR A 168 -9.24 15.49 -16.59
N VAL A 169 -7.91 15.63 -16.73
CA VAL A 169 -7.23 16.94 -16.82
C VAL A 169 -7.79 17.77 -17.96
N ARG A 170 -7.93 17.18 -19.15
CA ARG A 170 -8.48 17.90 -20.33
C ARG A 170 -9.91 18.37 -20.07
N ARG A 171 -10.75 17.54 -19.45
CA ARG A 171 -12.12 17.92 -19.08
C ARG A 171 -12.17 19.02 -18.02
N GLY A 172 -11.33 18.92 -16.99
CA GLY A 172 -11.23 19.95 -15.94
C GLY A 172 -10.82 21.31 -16.50
N ARG A 173 -9.84 21.33 -17.42
CA ARG A 173 -9.40 22.56 -18.11
C ARG A 173 -10.48 23.14 -19.02
N LEU A 174 -11.23 22.31 -19.74
CA LEU A 174 -12.35 22.76 -20.59
C LEU A 174 -13.51 23.33 -19.78
N ALA A 175 -13.78 22.76 -18.59
CA ALA A 175 -14.79 23.29 -17.68
C ALA A 175 -14.33 24.60 -17.00
N ALA A 176 -13.03 24.80 -16.84
CA ALA A 176 -12.43 26.00 -16.24
C ALA A 176 -12.19 27.14 -17.25
N ALA A 177 -12.28 26.89 -18.57
CA ALA A 177 -12.23 27.93 -19.58
C ALA A 177 -13.57 28.71 -19.57
N PRO A 178 -13.62 29.97 -19.12
CA PRO A 178 -14.81 30.78 -19.23
C PRO A 178 -15.13 30.98 -20.72
N GLY A 179 -16.42 30.99 -21.06
CA GLY A 179 -16.85 31.41 -22.39
C GLY A 179 -16.25 32.77 -22.73
N GLU A 180 -15.51 32.81 -23.84
CA GLU A 180 -15.33 34.04 -24.59
C GLU A 180 -16.69 34.34 -25.25
N GLY A 181 -17.33 35.44 -24.85
CA GLY A 181 -18.61 35.91 -25.38
C GLY A 181 -19.45 36.65 -24.36
#